data_AF-A0A929IFI3-F1
#
_entry.id   AF-A0A929IFI3-F1
#
_cell.length_a   1.000
_cell.length_b   1.000
_cell.length_c   1.000
_cell.angle_alpha   90.00
_cell.angle_beta   90.00
_cell.angle_gamma   90.00
#
_symmetry.space_group_name_H-M   'P 1'
#
loop_
_entity.id
_entity.type
_entity.pdbx_description
1 polymer ?
#
loop_
_entity_poly.entity_id
_entity_poly.type
_entity_poly.pdbx_seq_one_letter_code
_entity_poly.pdbx_strand_id
1 'polypeptide(L)' 'RGLMCYPMGGTVDGQQGDHVLLAPPFIVTPEQIEEIAGRLAEAIDAAIESTST' A
#
# COMPACT_ATOMS: atom_id res chain seq x y z
N ARG A 1 1.26 -10.68 -0.61
CA ARG A 1 2.12 -10.27 -1.73
C ARG A 1 3.53 -9.83 -1.27
N GLY A 2 4.14 -10.47 -0.27
CA GLY A 2 5.56 -10.26 0.09
C GLY A 2 6.03 -8.83 0.38
N LEU A 3 5.13 -7.92 0.77
CA LEU A 3 5.41 -6.51 1.04
C LEU A 3 4.94 -6.18 2.46
N MET A 4 5.80 -5.57 3.27
CA MET A 4 5.43 -5.05 4.59
C MET A 4 5.05 -3.58 4.45
N CYS A 5 3.94 -3.21 5.08
CA CYS A 5 3.35 -1.89 5.00
C CYS A 5 3.08 -1.34 6.40
N TYR A 6 2.98 -0.02 6.52
CA TYR A 6 2.55 0.66 7.74
C TYR A 6 1.13 1.23 7.53
N PRO A 7 0.06 0.51 7.92
CA PRO A 7 -1.30 1.00 7.78
C PRO A 7 -1.65 1.99 8.89
N MET A 8 -2.51 2.96 8.58
CA MET A 8 -3.11 3.87 9.56
C MET A 8 -4.50 4.32 9.06
N GLY A 9 -5.36 4.76 9.98
CA GLY A 9 -6.65 5.39 9.69
C GLY A 9 -6.76 6.77 10.32
N GLY A 10 -7.88 7.47 10.06
CA GLY A 10 -8.16 8.79 10.63
C GLY A 10 -7.47 9.95 9.91
N THR A 11 -7.06 9.76 8.66
CA THR A 11 -6.28 10.75 7.89
C THR A 11 -7.12 11.97 7.46
N VAL A 12 -8.44 11.82 7.34
CA VAL A 12 -9.34 12.87 6.85
C VAL A 12 -9.72 13.85 7.97
N ASP A 13 -10.12 13.34 9.14
CA ASP A 13 -10.67 14.13 10.26
C ASP A 13 -10.30 13.57 11.65
N GLY A 14 -9.31 12.68 11.73
CA GLY A 14 -8.94 11.96 12.95
C GLY A 14 -9.77 10.71 13.22
N GLN A 15 -10.79 10.41 12.40
CA GLN A 15 -11.63 9.22 12.54
C GLN A 15 -11.75 8.42 11.23
N GLN A 16 -11.89 9.11 10.11
CA GLN A 16 -12.12 8.53 8.79
C GLN A 16 -10.87 8.62 7.90
N GLY A 17 -10.81 7.73 6.92
CA GLY A 17 -9.80 7.71 5.87
C GLY A 17 -8.60 6.83 6.19
N ASP A 18 -8.42 5.82 5.36
CA ASP A 18 -7.31 4.87 5.43
C ASP A 18 -6.10 5.38 4.65
N HIS A 19 -4.90 5.13 5.16
CA HIS A 19 -3.67 5.31 4.41
C HIS A 19 -2.68 4.18 4.66
N VAL A 20 -1.78 4.02 3.71
CA VAL A 20 -0.66 3.09 3.79
C VAL A 20 0.62 3.86 3.53
N LEU A 21 1.57 3.77 4.48
CA LEU A 21 2.91 4.31 4.31
C LEU A 21 3.86 3.18 3.88
N LEU A 22 4.65 3.48 2.84
CA LEU A 22 5.78 2.68 2.40
C LEU A 22 7.08 3.42 2.75
N ALA A 23 8.02 2.72 3.38
CA ALA A 23 9.29 3.29 3.82
C ALA A 23 10.48 2.50 3.25
N PRO A 24 10.73 2.60 1.93
CA PRO A 24 11.90 1.97 1.33
C PRO A 24 13.20 2.60 1.85
N PRO A 25 14.30 1.83 1.94
CA PRO A 25 15.59 2.36 2.37
C PRO A 25 16.20 3.28 1.28
N PHE A 26 17.13 4.16 1.65
CA PHE A 26 17.81 5.07 0.71
C PHE A 26 18.59 4.37 -0.42
N ILE A 27 18.98 3.12 -0.21
CA ILE A 27 19.74 2.31 -1.19
C ILE A 27 18.83 1.61 -2.23
N VAL A 28 17.53 1.88 -2.22
CA VAL A 28 16.57 1.27 -3.14
C VAL A 28 16.84 1.69 -4.58
N THR A 29 16.67 0.75 -5.50
CA THR A 29 16.80 0.97 -6.96
C THR A 29 15.45 1.34 -7.59
N PRO A 30 15.43 1.98 -8.78
CA PRO A 30 14.19 2.25 -9.51
C PRO A 30 13.35 0.99 -9.76
N GLU A 31 13.99 -0.12 -10.13
CA GLU A 31 13.32 -1.40 -10.39
C GLU A 31 12.65 -1.96 -9.13
N GLN A 32 13.29 -1.79 -7.96
CA GLN A 32 12.69 -2.18 -6.67
C GLN A 32 11.51 -1.27 -6.29
N ILE A 33 11.55 0.01 -6.66
CA ILE A 33 10.40 0.92 -6.46
C ILE A 33 9.22 0.45 -7.32
N GLU A 34 9.45 0.07 -8.58
CA GLU A 34 8.42 -0.50 -9.44
C GLU A 34 7.85 -1.79 -8.85
N GLU A 35 8.69 -2.68 -8.33
CA GLU A 35 8.26 -3.91 -7.67
C GLU A 35 7.38 -3.64 -6.43
N ILE A 36 7.78 -2.67 -5.60
CA ILE A 36 7.01 -2.27 -4.41
C ILE A 36 5.64 -1.69 -4.83
N ALA A 37 5.63 -0.78 -5.81
CA ALA A 37 4.41 -0.15 -6.30
C ALA A 37 3.46 -1.17 -6.95
N GLY A 38 3.99 -2.08 -7.78
CA GLY A 38 3.23 -3.15 -8.42
C GLY A 38 2.59 -4.10 -7.41
N ARG A 39 3.35 -4.53 -6.39
CA ARG A 39 2.80 -5.39 -5.32
C ARG A 39 1.69 -4.72 -4.53
N LEU A 40 1.80 -3.40 -4.30
CA LEU A 40 0.75 -2.64 -3.63
C LEU A 40 -0.51 -2.53 -4.53
N ALA A 41 -0.34 -2.23 -5.82
CA ALA A 41 -1.44 -2.15 -6.77
C ALA A 41 -2.22 -3.48 -6.84
N GLU A 42 -1.51 -4.60 -7.03
CA GLU A 42 -2.12 -5.94 -7.01
C GLU A 42 -2.86 -6.23 -5.70
N ALA A 43 -2.37 -5.70 -4.57
CA ALA A 43 -3.00 -5.88 -3.27
C ALA A 43 -4.33 -5.14 -3.15
N ILE A 44 -4.35 -3.89 -3.63
CA ILE A 44 -5.54 -3.04 -3.65
C ILE A 44 -6.57 -3.62 -4.60
N ASP A 45 -6.19 -4.00 -5.82
CA ASP A 45 -7.11 -4.53 -6.82
C ASP A 45 -7.86 -5.75 -6.29
N ALA A 46 -7.16 -6.72 -5.72
CA ALA A 46 -7.81 -7.89 -5.15
C ALA A 46 -8.67 -7.59 -3.91
N ALA A 47 -8.32 -6.58 -3.11
CA ALA A 47 -9.15 -6.18 -1.97
C ALA A 47 -10.49 -5.58 -2.47
N ILE A 48 -10.43 -4.74 -3.51
CA ILE A 48 -11.61 -4.16 -4.15
C ILE A 48 -12.48 -5.25 -4.79
N GLU A 49 -11.86 -6.17 -5.54
CA GLU A 49 -12.55 -7.32 -6.13
C GLU A 49 -13.26 -8.17 -5.06
N SER A 50 -12.60 -8.41 -3.92
CA SER A 50 -13.16 -9.21 -2.83
C SER A 50 -14.40 -8.60 -2.17
N THR A 51 -14.64 -7.29 -2.36
CA THR A 51 -15.79 -6.57 -1.80
C THR A 51 -16.99 -6.55 -2.77
N SER A 52 -16.78 -6.95 -4.03
CA SER A 52 -17.81 -6.91 -5.08
C SER A 52 -18.67 -8.18 -5.17
N THR A 53 -18.69 -9.01 -4.11
CA THR A 53 -19.56 -10.19 -3.95
C THR A 53 -20.58 -9.92 -2.86
#